data_AF-A0ABD0N8S9-F1
#
_entry.id   AF-A0ABD0N8S9-F1
#
_cell.length_a   1.000
_cell.length_b   1.000
_cell.length_c   1.000
_cell.angle_alpha   90.00
_cell.angle_beta   90.00
_cell.angle_gamma   90.00
#
_symmetry.space_group_name_H-M   'P 1'
#
loop_
_entity.id
_entity.type
_entity.pdbx_description
1 polymer ?
#
loop_
_entity_poly.entity_id
_entity_poly.type
_entity_poly.pdbx_seq_one_letter_code
_entity_poly.pdbx_strand_id
1 'polypeptide(L)' 'FGNTCYCNSVLQALYFCRPFREKILAYRSQPRRKENLLTCLADLFHSIANQKRKVGVIPPKKFITRLRKEN' A
#
# COMPACT_ATOMS: atom_id res chain seq x y z
N PHE A 1 15.64 7.14 0.65
CA PHE A 1 14.61 6.90 -0.38
C PHE A 1 14.75 7.98 -1.44
N GLY A 2 15.58 7.76 -2.47
CA GLY A 2 15.71 8.68 -3.61
C GLY A 2 14.74 8.25 -4.73
N ASN A 3 14.20 9.23 -5.46
CA ASN A 3 13.34 9.07 -6.63
C ASN A 3 12.06 8.24 -6.45
N THR A 4 11.51 8.05 -5.26
CA THR A 4 10.25 7.27 -5.08
C THR A 4 8.98 8.11 -5.21
N CYS A 5 9.08 9.39 -5.58
CA CYS A 5 7.94 10.31 -5.70
C CYS A 5 6.92 9.84 -6.75
N TYR A 6 7.38 9.26 -7.86
CA TYR A 6 6.48 8.68 -8.88
C TYR A 6 5.58 7.59 -8.27
N CYS A 7 6.16 6.66 -7.51
CA CYS A 7 5.39 5.63 -6.79
C CYS A 7 4.41 6.26 -5.80
N ASN A 8 4.88 7.21 -4.99
CA ASN A 8 4.07 7.79 -3.93
C ASN A 8 2.84 8.52 -4.49
N SER A 9 2.99 9.26 -5.59
CA SER A 9 1.87 9.97 -6.24
C SER A 9 0.81 8.99 -6.78
N VAL A 10 1.22 7.91 -7.43
CA VAL A 10 0.32 6.85 -7.92
C VAL A 10 -0.36 6.12 -6.76
N LEU A 11 0.37 5.80 -5.69
CA LEU A 11 -0.19 5.18 -4.49
C LEU A 11 -1.30 6.03 -3.86
N GLN A 12 -1.12 7.35 -3.80
CA GLN A 12 -2.16 8.28 -3.33
C GLN A 12 -3.37 8.23 -4.27
N ALA A 13 -3.17 8.37 -5.59
CA ALA A 13 -4.25 8.32 -6.56
C ALA A 13 -5.08 7.02 -6.44
N LEU A 14 -4.40 5.87 -6.37
CA LEU A 14 -5.04 4.56 -6.18
C LEU A 14 -5.77 4.45 -4.83
N TYR A 15 -5.24 5.02 -3.76
CA TYR A 15 -5.90 5.01 -2.45
C TYR A 15 -7.22 5.82 -2.46
N PHE A 16 -7.27 6.93 -3.19
CA PHE A 16 -8.49 7.73 -3.32
C PHE A 16 -9.49 7.18 -4.35
N CYS A 17 -9.09 6.24 -5.19
CA CYS A 17 -10.00 5.45 -6.01
C CYS A 17 -10.79 4.47 -5.14
N ARG A 18 -11.97 4.87 -4.66
CA ARG A 18 -12.78 4.09 -3.70
C ARG A 18 -12.97 2.62 -4.09
N PRO A 19 -13.41 2.27 -5.32
CA PRO A 19 -13.63 0.87 -5.68
C PRO A 19 -12.35 0.03 -5.59
N PHE A 20 -11.22 0.62 -6.00
CA PHE A 20 -9.92 -0.04 -5.91
C PHE A 20 -9.51 -0.25 -4.45
N ARG A 21 -9.58 0.80 -3.63
CA ARG A 21 -9.23 0.73 -2.20
C ARG A 21 -10.04 -0.34 -1.46
N GLU A 22 -11.34 -0.40 -1.68
CA GLU A 22 -12.23 -1.37 -1.04
C GLU A 22 -11.84 -2.82 -1.40
N LYS A 23 -11.55 -3.08 -2.67
CA LYS A 23 -11.08 -4.40 -3.13
C LYS A 23 -9.72 -4.77 -2.52
N ILE A 24 -8.79 -3.82 -2.42
CA ILE A 24 -7.48 -4.04 -1.80
C ILE A 24 -7.60 -4.32 -0.30
N LEU A 25 -8.46 -3.58 0.43
CA LEU A 25 -8.71 -3.82 1.85
C LEU A 25 -9.40 -5.17 2.09
N ALA A 26 -10.34 -5.58 1.22
CA ALA A 26 -10.96 -6.90 1.28
C ALA A 26 -9.95 -8.02 1.01
N TYR A 27 -9.02 -7.83 0.06
CA TYR A 27 -7.96 -8.80 -0.24
C TYR A 27 -7.09 -9.12 0.98
N ARG A 28 -6.79 -8.13 1.83
CA ARG A 28 -6.01 -8.30 3.07
C ARG A 28 -6.68 -9.24 4.10
N SER A 29 -8.00 -9.39 4.03
CA SER A 29 -8.78 -10.20 4.98
C SER A 29 -8.79 -11.69 4.60
N GLN A 30 -8.29 -12.05 3.43
CA GLN A 30 -8.16 -13.43 2.99
C GLN A 30 -7.03 -14.17 3.72
N PRO A 31 -7.05 -15.52 3.76
CA PRO A 31 -6.00 -16.32 4.39
C PRO A 31 -4.60 -15.93 3.89
N ARG A 32 -3.60 -16.01 4.78
CA ARG A 32 -2.22 -15.59 4.51
C ARG A 32 -1.70 -16.26 3.24
N ARG A 33 -1.56 -15.46 2.18
CA ARG A 33 -0.88 -15.85 0.93
C ARG A 33 0.62 -15.56 1.04
N LYS A 34 1.40 -16.18 0.16
CA LYS A 34 2.82 -15.88 -0.02
C LYS A 34 3.00 -14.38 -0.29
N GLU A 35 4.00 -13.77 0.35
CA GLU A 35 4.30 -12.36 0.18
C GLU A 35 4.64 -12.03 -1.28
N ASN A 36 3.97 -11.00 -1.79
CA ASN A 36 4.14 -10.43 -3.13
C ASN A 36 3.80 -8.92 -3.11
N LEU A 37 3.98 -8.23 -4.24
CA LEU A 37 3.70 -6.80 -4.35
C LEU A 37 2.27 -6.43 -3.94
N LEU A 38 1.27 -7.23 -4.32
CA LEU A 38 -0.13 -6.99 -3.99
C LEU A 38 -0.40 -7.10 -2.49
N THR A 39 0.17 -8.09 -1.80
CA THR A 39 0.08 -8.20 -0.34
C THR A 39 0.74 -7.02 0.38
N CYS A 40 1.88 -6.53 -0.13
CA CYS A 40 2.54 -5.34 0.42
C CYS A 40 1.70 -4.07 0.23
N LEU A 41 1.01 -3.94 -0.90
CA LEU A 41 0.08 -2.85 -1.15
C LEU A 41 -1.12 -2.91 -0.20
N ALA A 42 -1.67 -4.10 0.01
CA ALA A 42 -2.79 -4.32 0.91
C ALA A 42 -2.44 -3.98 2.37
N ASP A 43 -1.27 -4.37 2.84
CA ASP A 43 -0.75 -3.99 4.16
C ASP A 43 -0.56 -2.47 4.30
N LEU A 44 -0.05 -1.82 3.25
CA LEU A 44 0.11 -0.36 3.24
C LEU A 44 -1.24 0.35 3.32
N PHE A 45 -2.22 -0.04 2.49
CA PHE A 45 -3.57 0.56 2.50
C PHE A 45 -4.29 0.32 3.81
N HIS A 46 -4.14 -0.87 4.39
CA HIS A 46 -4.67 -1.20 5.71
C HIS A 46 -4.04 -0.34 6.81
N SER A 47 -2.73 -0.08 6.73
CA SER A 47 -2.02 0.79 7.68
C SER A 47 -2.48 2.25 7.59
N ILE A 48 -2.77 2.75 6.38
CA ILE A 48 -3.34 4.10 6.18
C ILE A 48 -4.76 4.16 6.75
N ALA A 49 -5.61 3.17 6.44
CA ALA A 49 -7.02 3.17 6.83
C ALA A 49 -7.23 3.06 8.35
N ASN A 50 -6.35 2.37 9.07
CA ASN A 50 -6.46 2.15 10.52
C ASN A 50 -5.56 3.10 11.34
N GLN A 51 -5.10 4.19 10.74
CA GLN A 51 -4.27 5.16 11.43
C GLN A 51 -5.09 5.86 12.53
N LYS A 52 -4.53 5.93 13.75
CA LYS A 52 -5.22 6.56 14.90
C LYS A 52 -5.43 8.06 14.74
N ARG A 53 -4.51 8.72 14.02
CA ARG A 53 -4.55 10.17 13.74
C ARG A 53 -5.15 10.41 12.35
N LYS A 54 -5.97 11.45 12.22
CA LYS A 54 -6.54 11.87 10.92
C LYS A 54 -5.47 12.30 9.90
N VAL A 55 -4.33 12.81 10.38
CA VAL A 55 -3.23 13.31 9.55
C VAL A 55 -1.90 12.73 10.06
N GLY A 56 -1.03 12.35 9.14
CA GLY A 56 0.30 11.84 9.44
C GLY A 56 1.04 11.40 8.18
N VAL A 57 2.26 10.88 8.37
CA VAL A 57 3.10 10.35 7.29
C VAL A 57 3.35 8.87 7.54
N ILE A 58 3.17 8.04 6.51
CA ILE A 58 3.46 6.60 6.56
C ILE A 58 4.56 6.29 5.55
N PRO A 59 5.71 5.73 5.99
CA PRO A 59 6.78 5.36 5.06
C PRO A 59 6.46 4.02 4.39
N PRO A 60 6.35 3.93 3.04
CA PRO A 60 5.98 2.70 2.34
C PRO A 60 7.17 1.74 2.16
N LYS A 61 7.99 1.54 3.21
CA LYS A 61 9.29 0.83 3.13
C LYS A 61 9.15 -0.57 2.53
N LYS A 62 8.22 -1.38 3.06
CA LYS A 62 8.01 -2.78 2.61
C LYS A 62 7.58 -2.84 1.15
N PHE A 63 6.61 -2.01 0.76
CA PHE A 63 6.12 -1.95 -0.62
C PHE A 63 7.24 -1.57 -1.60
N ILE A 64 8.02 -0.52 -1.29
CA ILE A 64 9.12 -0.07 -2.16
C ILE A 64 10.22 -1.12 -2.25
N THR A 65 10.59 -1.76 -1.13
CA THR A 65 11.58 -2.85 -1.15
C THR A 65 11.10 -4.01 -2.00
N ARG A 66 9.81 -4.38 -1.92
CA ARG A 66 9.25 -5.46 -2.74
C ARG A 66 9.19 -5.09 -4.22
N LEU A 67 8.74 -3.87 -4.54
CA LEU A 67 8.68 -3.36 -5.91
C LEU A 67 10.04 -3.42 -6.60
N ARG A 68 11.10 -3.00 -5.92
CA ARG A 68 12.49 -3.05 -6.42
C ARG A 68 13.04 -4.47 -6.56
N LYS A 69 12.44 -5.46 -5.91
CA LYS A 69 12.84 -6.87 -6.04
C LYS A 69 12.15 -7.55 -7.23
N GLU A 70 10.99 -7.04 -7.64
CA GLU A 70 10.20 -7.59 -8.75
C GLU A 70 10.43 -6.86 -10.09
N ASN A 71 11.20 -5.76 -10.10
CA ASN A 71 11.68 -5.08 -11.32
C ASN A 71 13.20 -5.23 -11.40
#